data_AF-A0A1J4XKY9-F1
#
_entry.id   AF-A0A1J4XKY9-F1
#
_cell.length_a   1.000
_cell.length_b   1.000
_cell.length_c   1.000
_cell.angle_alpha   90.00
_cell.angle_beta   90.00
_cell.angle_gamma   90.00
#
_symmetry.space_group_name_H-M   'P 1'
#
loop_
_entity.id
_entity.type
_entity.pdbx_description
1 polymer ?
#
loop_
_entity_poly.entity_id
_entity_poly.type
_entity_poly.pdbx_seq_one_letter_code
_entity_poly.pdbx_strand_id
1 'polypeptide(L)'
;MPNINLELSRDIVSALTKLIESISIMFKHNLAFDAIVPTDDPDLAVAWKQDLMEQLQLDCDYLIAILIQQDIGKNNNIVSLDDHGIEVTLRVASAIRLKLRTVFFSELTDEELEDAMLNPANIPPHLDKPFTCYQFLAGLQETLIRAIEPNMEI
;
A
#
# COMPACT_ATOMS: atom_id res chain seq x y z
N MET A 1 -21.23 -1.12 -4.83
CA MET A 1 -21.16 -0.34 -6.10
C MET A 1 -20.89 -1.33 -7.25
N PRO A 2 -20.93 -0.94 -8.54
CA PRO A 2 -20.37 -1.82 -9.58
C PRO A 2 -18.87 -2.03 -9.31
N ASN A 3 -18.35 -3.21 -9.65
CA ASN A 3 -16.93 -3.49 -9.50
C ASN A 3 -16.07 -2.48 -10.27
N ILE A 4 -14.91 -2.15 -9.71
CA ILE A 4 -13.91 -1.30 -10.35
C ILE A 4 -12.88 -2.20 -11.02
N ASN A 5 -12.64 -1.98 -12.30
CA ASN A 5 -11.66 -2.72 -13.08
C ASN A 5 -10.38 -1.90 -13.22
N LEU A 6 -9.27 -2.46 -12.76
CA LEU A 6 -7.95 -1.86 -12.81
C LEU A 6 -7.08 -2.60 -13.81
N GLU A 7 -6.46 -1.87 -14.74
CA GLU A 7 -5.45 -2.42 -15.62
C GLU A 7 -4.07 -2.27 -14.98
N LEU A 8 -3.39 -3.38 -14.67
CA LEU A 8 -2.10 -3.37 -13.97
C LEU A 8 -1.02 -4.05 -14.80
N SER A 9 0.13 -3.39 -14.99
CA SER A 9 1.25 -4.03 -15.68
C SER A 9 1.77 -5.25 -14.90
N ARG A 10 1.76 -6.43 -15.53
CA ARG A 10 2.31 -7.67 -14.97
C ARG A 10 3.75 -7.50 -14.50
N ASP A 11 4.56 -6.82 -15.30
CA ASP A 11 6.00 -6.67 -15.03
C ASP A 11 6.23 -5.81 -13.79
N ILE A 12 5.45 -4.74 -13.64
CA ILE A 12 5.48 -3.86 -12.46
C ILE A 12 5.02 -4.64 -11.23
N VAL A 13 3.87 -5.33 -11.31
CA VAL A 13 3.36 -6.12 -10.17
C VAL A 13 4.39 -7.17 -9.76
N SER A 14 4.89 -7.97 -10.69
CA SER A 14 5.92 -9.00 -10.43
C SER A 14 7.20 -8.42 -9.80
N ALA A 15 7.67 -7.27 -10.28
CA ALA A 15 8.88 -6.63 -9.76
C ALA A 15 8.70 -6.15 -8.30
N LEU A 16 7.49 -5.71 -7.95
CA LEU A 16 7.18 -5.08 -6.67
C LEU A 16 6.61 -6.06 -5.63
N THR A 17 5.99 -7.17 -6.04
CA THR A 17 5.35 -8.15 -5.14
C THR A 17 6.26 -8.59 -4.00
N LYS A 18 7.52 -8.94 -4.29
CA LYS A 18 8.47 -9.38 -3.25
C LYS A 18 8.74 -8.30 -2.20
N LEU A 19 8.76 -7.03 -2.61
CA LEU A 19 8.94 -5.91 -1.69
C LEU A 19 7.68 -5.69 -0.86
N ILE A 20 6.50 -5.75 -1.49
CA ILE A 20 5.21 -5.70 -0.80
C ILE A 20 5.12 -6.81 0.25
N GLU A 21 5.40 -8.06 -0.10
CA GLU A 21 5.45 -9.20 0.83
C GLU A 21 6.42 -8.98 1.98
N SER A 22 7.62 -8.46 1.69
CA SER A 22 8.64 -8.19 2.71
C SER A 22 8.17 -7.14 3.72
N ILE A 23 7.50 -6.08 3.24
CA ILE A 23 6.93 -5.04 4.12
C ILE A 23 5.73 -5.60 4.89
N SER A 24 4.86 -6.39 4.26
CA SER A 24 3.70 -6.99 4.92
C SER A 24 4.10 -7.89 6.08
N ILE A 25 5.21 -8.63 5.98
CA ILE A 25 5.74 -9.44 7.09
C ILE A 25 6.07 -8.59 8.31
N MET A 26 6.50 -7.33 8.13
CA MET A 26 6.79 -6.44 9.27
C MET A 26 5.55 -6.13 10.10
N PHE A 27 4.35 -6.19 9.50
CA PHE A 27 3.09 -5.91 10.17
C PHE A 27 2.66 -6.99 11.16
N LYS A 28 3.24 -8.20 11.09
CA LYS A 28 3.06 -9.26 12.09
C LYS A 28 3.55 -8.86 13.48
N HIS A 29 4.44 -7.88 13.54
CA HIS A 29 5.09 -7.47 14.79
C HIS A 29 4.97 -5.97 15.08
N ASN A 30 4.51 -5.18 14.11
CA ASN A 30 4.45 -3.72 14.24
C ASN A 30 3.23 -3.17 13.52
N LEU A 31 2.67 -2.07 14.01
CA LEU A 31 1.70 -1.29 13.26
C LEU A 31 2.36 -0.62 12.04
N ALA A 32 1.53 -0.16 11.09
CA ALA A 32 1.99 0.61 9.93
C ALA A 32 2.76 1.88 10.33
N PHE A 33 2.35 2.50 11.43
CA PHE A 33 2.99 3.64 12.07
C PHE A 33 2.87 3.50 13.60
N ASP A 34 3.66 4.27 14.35
CA ASP A 34 3.59 4.29 15.81
C ASP A 34 2.35 5.05 16.29
N ALA A 35 1.23 4.35 16.40
CA ALA A 35 -0.02 4.93 16.86
C ALA A 35 0.08 5.33 18.35
N ILE A 36 -0.41 6.53 18.67
CA ILE A 36 -0.64 6.94 20.06
C ILE A 36 -1.84 6.13 20.55
N VAL A 37 -1.59 5.24 21.51
CA VAL A 37 -2.61 4.34 22.05
C VAL A 37 -3.15 4.94 23.34
N PRO A 38 -4.47 4.94 23.57
CA PRO A 38 -5.03 5.34 24.87
C PRO A 38 -4.34 4.59 26.00
N THR A 39 -3.80 5.33 26.98
CA THR A 39 -2.96 4.79 28.06
C THR A 39 -3.74 4.40 29.31
N ASP A 40 -5.03 4.70 29.34
CA ASP A 40 -5.86 4.59 30.54
C ASP A 40 -6.18 3.12 30.89
N ASP A 41 -6.01 2.21 29.93
CA ASP A 41 -6.18 0.77 30.10
C ASP A 41 -5.10 0.00 29.31
N PRO A 42 -4.05 -0.50 29.98
CA PRO A 42 -2.97 -1.24 29.32
C PRO A 42 -3.41 -2.54 28.64
N ASP A 43 -4.39 -3.25 29.18
CA ASP A 43 -4.85 -4.53 28.63
C ASP A 43 -5.67 -4.27 27.36
N LEU A 44 -6.53 -3.26 27.39
CA LEU A 44 -7.23 -2.78 26.20
C LEU A 44 -6.25 -2.29 25.12
N ALA A 45 -5.21 -1.55 25.51
CA ALA A 45 -4.19 -1.05 24.60
C ALA A 45 -3.46 -2.19 23.87
N VAL A 46 -3.16 -3.29 24.58
CA VAL A 46 -2.52 -4.48 24.01
C VAL A 46 -3.48 -5.21 23.07
N ALA A 47 -4.71 -5.49 23.51
CA ALA A 47 -5.71 -6.17 22.69
C ALA A 47 -6.02 -5.39 21.40
N TRP A 48 -6.21 -4.08 21.52
CA TRP A 48 -6.50 -3.21 20.38
C TRP A 48 -5.36 -3.19 19.34
N LYS A 49 -4.09 -3.12 19.79
CA LYS A 49 -2.95 -3.20 18.88
C LYS A 49 -2.90 -4.55 18.16
N GLN A 50 -3.12 -5.64 18.90
CA GLN A 50 -3.11 -6.98 18.35
C GLN A 50 -4.18 -7.13 17.26
N ASP A 51 -5.41 -6.69 17.53
CA ASP A 51 -6.52 -6.74 16.57
C ASP A 51 -6.21 -5.93 15.30
N LEU A 52 -5.62 -4.72 15.45
CA LEU A 52 -5.21 -3.91 14.30
C LEU A 52 -4.14 -4.58 13.45
N MET A 53 -3.16 -5.23 14.10
CA MET A 53 -2.10 -5.95 13.40
C MET A 53 -2.64 -7.18 12.66
N GLU A 54 -3.52 -7.95 13.31
CA GLU A 54 -4.17 -9.11 12.72
C GLU A 54 -5.03 -8.72 11.51
N GLN A 55 -5.85 -7.68 11.64
CA GLN A 55 -6.67 -7.18 10.53
C GLN A 55 -5.80 -6.68 9.38
N LEU A 56 -4.74 -5.92 9.66
CA LEU A 56 -3.83 -5.43 8.62
C LEU A 56 -3.11 -6.59 7.91
N GLN A 57 -2.75 -7.65 8.63
CA GLN A 57 -2.15 -8.83 8.03
C GLN A 57 -3.12 -9.56 7.09
N LEU A 58 -4.38 -9.74 7.51
CA LEU A 58 -5.43 -10.33 6.66
C LEU A 58 -5.67 -9.50 5.40
N ASP A 59 -5.73 -8.18 5.55
CA ASP A 59 -5.85 -7.24 4.45
C ASP A 59 -4.65 -7.34 3.48
N CYS A 60 -3.43 -7.44 4.00
CA CYS A 60 -2.23 -7.65 3.19
C CYS A 60 -2.25 -8.96 2.42
N ASP A 61 -2.63 -10.06 3.09
CA ASP A 61 -2.72 -11.39 2.47
C ASP A 61 -3.77 -11.38 1.34
N TYR A 62 -4.90 -10.70 1.55
CA TYR A 62 -5.94 -10.49 0.54
C TYR A 62 -5.43 -9.69 -0.67
N LEU A 63 -4.75 -8.55 -0.46
CA LEU A 63 -4.21 -7.76 -1.57
C LEU A 63 -3.14 -8.54 -2.34
N ILE A 64 -2.23 -9.22 -1.63
CA ILE A 64 -1.20 -10.06 -2.25
C ILE A 64 -1.85 -11.18 -3.07
N ALA A 65 -2.88 -11.83 -2.53
CA ALA A 65 -3.65 -12.82 -3.27
C ALA A 65 -4.29 -12.21 -4.52
N ILE A 66 -4.84 -11.00 -4.48
CA ILE A 66 -5.35 -10.34 -5.68
C ILE A 66 -4.25 -10.07 -6.71
N LEU A 67 -3.11 -9.52 -6.28
CA LEU A 67 -2.02 -9.16 -7.17
C LEU A 67 -1.31 -10.40 -7.77
N ILE A 68 -1.28 -11.53 -7.05
CA ILE A 68 -0.62 -12.77 -7.47
C ILE A 68 -1.57 -13.78 -8.13
N GLN A 69 -2.77 -13.97 -7.57
CA GLN A 69 -3.71 -15.03 -7.96
C GLN A 69 -4.70 -14.59 -9.04
N GLN A 70 -4.96 -13.29 -9.20
CA GLN A 70 -5.61 -12.84 -10.42
C GLN A 70 -4.60 -13.09 -11.55
N ASP A 71 -5.05 -13.79 -12.59
CA ASP A 71 -4.34 -13.91 -13.85
C ASP A 71 -4.17 -12.52 -14.50
N ILE A 72 -3.31 -11.67 -13.93
CA ILE A 72 -2.75 -10.50 -14.59
C ILE A 72 -1.99 -11.10 -15.77
N GLY A 73 -2.69 -11.26 -16.89
CA GLY A 73 -2.26 -11.98 -18.09
C GLY A 73 -3.35 -12.78 -18.82
N LYS A 74 -4.41 -13.30 -18.16
CA LYS A 74 -5.52 -13.98 -18.86
C LYS A 74 -6.71 -13.07 -19.17
N ASN A 75 -6.95 -12.05 -18.35
CA ASN A 75 -8.00 -11.05 -18.58
C ASN A 75 -7.43 -9.70 -19.05
N ASN A 76 -6.47 -9.71 -19.98
CA ASN A 76 -5.77 -8.48 -20.43
C ASN A 76 -5.20 -7.65 -19.27
N ASN A 77 -4.66 -8.30 -18.24
CA ASN A 77 -4.12 -7.65 -17.05
C ASN A 77 -5.13 -6.83 -16.22
N ILE A 78 -6.44 -7.13 -16.34
CA ILE A 78 -7.49 -6.48 -15.58
C ILE A 78 -7.72 -7.21 -14.26
N VAL A 79 -7.69 -6.45 -13.15
CA VAL A 79 -8.12 -6.86 -11.81
C VAL A 79 -9.46 -6.21 -11.50
N SER A 80 -10.47 -7.02 -11.17
CA SER A 80 -11.80 -6.51 -10.77
C SER A 80 -11.90 -6.50 -9.25
N LEU A 81 -12.21 -5.35 -8.66
CA LEU A 81 -12.39 -5.16 -7.22
C LEU A 81 -13.86 -4.85 -6.91
N ASP A 82 -14.40 -5.55 -5.92
CA ASP A 82 -15.65 -5.18 -5.26
C ASP A 82 -15.42 -4.14 -4.16
N ASP A 83 -16.48 -3.69 -3.50
CA ASP A 83 -16.42 -2.67 -2.45
C ASP A 83 -15.40 -3.03 -1.35
N HIS A 84 -15.38 -4.30 -0.94
CA HIS A 84 -14.42 -4.80 0.06
C HIS A 84 -12.99 -4.74 -0.45
N GLY A 85 -12.73 -5.20 -1.68
CA GLY A 85 -11.40 -5.20 -2.26
C GLY A 85 -10.85 -3.80 -2.49
N ILE A 86 -11.71 -2.82 -2.78
CA ILE A 86 -11.32 -1.42 -2.88
C ILE A 86 -10.84 -0.90 -1.52
N GLU A 87 -11.64 -1.08 -0.46
CA GLU A 87 -11.27 -0.64 0.89
C GLU A 87 -9.98 -1.29 1.38
N VAL A 88 -9.85 -2.60 1.20
CA VAL A 88 -8.64 -3.35 1.56
C VAL A 88 -7.42 -2.81 0.80
N THR A 89 -7.56 -2.59 -0.51
CA THR A 89 -6.47 -2.06 -1.33
C THR A 89 -6.04 -0.67 -0.85
N LEU A 90 -6.99 0.22 -0.56
CA LEU A 90 -6.70 1.56 -0.05
C LEU A 90 -5.97 1.51 1.31
N ARG A 91 -6.44 0.67 2.24
CA ARG A 91 -5.81 0.51 3.58
C ARG A 91 -4.39 -0.04 3.47
N VAL A 92 -4.19 -1.13 2.72
CA VAL A 92 -2.88 -1.77 2.59
C VAL A 92 -1.89 -0.86 1.85
N ALA A 93 -2.33 -0.19 0.77
CA ALA A 93 -1.49 0.76 0.05
C ALA A 93 -1.00 1.89 0.97
N SER A 94 -1.89 2.44 1.81
CA SER A 94 -1.52 3.43 2.82
C SER A 94 -0.53 2.86 3.84
N ALA A 95 -0.82 1.69 4.39
CA ALA A 95 0.03 1.06 5.40
C ALA A 95 1.45 0.78 4.89
N ILE A 96 1.56 0.23 3.68
CA ILE A 96 2.85 -0.05 3.06
C ILE A 96 3.58 1.26 2.73
N ARG A 97 2.90 2.28 2.19
CA ARG A 97 3.53 3.59 1.92
C ARG A 97 4.07 4.25 3.19
N LEU A 98 3.33 4.20 4.30
CA LEU A 98 3.79 4.67 5.60
C LEU A 98 5.02 3.88 6.07
N LYS A 99 5.00 2.55 5.93
CA LYS A 99 6.15 1.73 6.33
C LYS A 99 7.38 2.00 5.46
N LEU A 100 7.22 2.13 4.14
CA LEU A 100 8.29 2.53 3.23
C LEU A 100 8.89 3.89 3.62
N ARG A 101 8.05 4.87 4.00
CA ARG A 101 8.50 6.17 4.52
C ARG A 101 9.40 5.99 5.74
N THR A 102 9.01 5.15 6.70
CA THR A 102 9.78 4.94 7.93
C THR A 102 11.06 4.11 7.73
N VAL A 103 11.06 3.14 6.80
CA VAL A 103 12.15 2.16 6.65
C VAL A 103 13.20 2.61 5.64
N PHE A 104 12.76 3.16 4.50
CA PHE A 104 13.64 3.48 3.37
C PHE A 104 13.84 4.99 3.18
N PHE A 105 12.86 5.81 3.56
CA PHE A 105 12.89 7.26 3.30
C PHE A 105 12.97 8.10 4.57
N SER A 106 13.47 7.53 5.67
CA SER A 106 13.60 8.24 6.95
C SER A 106 14.59 9.40 6.90
N GLU A 107 15.56 9.33 5.98
CA GLU A 107 16.57 10.37 5.77
C GLU A 107 16.17 11.41 4.71
N LEU A 108 15.06 11.19 3.99
CA LEU A 108 14.55 12.13 2.99
C LEU A 108 13.50 13.05 3.62
N THR A 109 13.61 14.34 3.37
CA THR A 109 12.57 15.32 3.69
C THR A 109 11.33 15.11 2.83
N ASP A 110 10.22 15.79 3.16
CA ASP A 110 9.01 15.76 2.31
C ASP A 110 9.29 16.43 0.96
N GLU A 111 10.01 17.56 0.96
CA GLU A 111 10.41 18.29 -0.26
C GLU A 111 11.25 17.41 -1.20
N GLU A 112 12.23 16.67 -0.68
CA GLU A 112 13.04 15.75 -1.51
C GLU A 112 12.22 14.61 -2.12
N LEU A 113 11.20 14.10 -1.42
CA LEU A 113 10.30 13.09 -1.97
C LEU A 113 9.39 13.69 -3.04
N GLU A 114 8.84 14.88 -2.81
CA GLU A 114 8.00 15.61 -3.77
C GLU A 114 8.80 15.92 -5.05
N ASP A 115 10.03 16.42 -4.92
CA ASP A 115 10.93 16.66 -6.03
C ASP A 115 11.26 15.38 -6.80
N ALA A 116 11.48 14.26 -6.10
CA ALA A 116 11.69 12.96 -6.73
C ALA A 116 10.43 12.46 -7.47
N MET A 117 9.23 12.86 -7.08
CA MET A 117 7.99 12.55 -7.82
C MET A 117 7.94 13.30 -9.15
N LEU A 118 8.50 14.52 -9.21
CA LEU A 118 8.61 15.30 -10.44
C LEU A 118 9.77 14.86 -11.33
N ASN A 119 10.89 14.44 -10.71
CA ASN A 119 12.07 13.96 -11.40
C ASN A 119 12.67 12.73 -10.69
N PRO A 120 12.29 11.50 -11.10
CA PRO A 120 12.77 10.26 -10.48
C PRO A 120 14.30 10.09 -10.50
N ALA A 121 15.03 10.80 -11.38
CA ALA A 121 16.49 10.76 -11.39
C ALA A 121 17.13 11.37 -10.13
N ASN A 122 16.37 12.12 -9.33
CA ASN A 122 16.82 12.70 -8.07
C ASN A 122 16.82 11.69 -6.92
N ILE A 123 16.20 10.50 -7.09
CA ILE A 123 16.20 9.47 -6.05
C ILE A 123 17.58 8.78 -6.00
N PRO A 124 18.16 8.56 -4.82
CA PRO A 124 19.36 7.73 -4.69
C PRO A 124 19.14 6.33 -5.31
N PRO A 125 20.10 5.77 -6.07
CA PRO A 125 19.89 4.50 -6.78
C PRO A 125 19.48 3.31 -5.91
N HIS A 126 19.89 3.30 -4.64
CA HIS A 126 19.52 2.24 -3.69
C HIS A 126 18.05 2.32 -3.23
N LEU A 127 17.40 3.48 -3.44
CA LEU A 127 16.00 3.75 -3.10
C LEU A 127 15.06 3.64 -4.32
N ASP A 128 15.58 3.41 -5.52
CA ASP A 128 14.81 3.34 -6.76
C ASP A 128 13.63 2.34 -6.68
N LYS A 129 13.90 1.12 -6.21
CA LYS A 129 12.87 0.09 -6.07
C LYS A 129 11.82 0.42 -4.98
N PRO A 130 12.21 0.79 -3.74
CA PRO A 130 11.26 1.30 -2.75
C PRO A 130 10.42 2.47 -3.26
N PHE A 131 11.03 3.41 -3.99
CA PHE A 131 10.37 4.60 -4.49
C PHE A 131 9.37 4.27 -5.60
N THR A 132 9.75 3.40 -6.53
CA THR A 132 8.84 2.84 -7.55
C THR A 132 7.64 2.15 -6.90
N CYS A 133 7.86 1.38 -5.83
CA CYS A 133 6.78 0.76 -5.06
C CYS A 133 5.85 1.80 -4.43
N TYR A 134 6.43 2.82 -3.81
CA TYR A 134 5.70 3.92 -3.19
C TYR A 134 4.80 4.66 -4.20
N GLN A 135 5.34 4.99 -5.38
CA GLN A 135 4.58 5.64 -6.45
C GLN A 135 3.50 4.73 -7.04
N PHE A 136 3.80 3.45 -7.27
CA PHE A 136 2.82 2.48 -7.76
C PHE A 136 1.60 2.42 -6.83
N LEU A 137 1.82 2.32 -5.52
CA LEU A 137 0.74 2.32 -4.53
C LEU A 137 -0.01 3.65 -4.49
N ALA A 138 0.67 4.78 -4.64
CA ALA A 138 0.02 6.09 -4.72
C ALA A 138 -0.92 6.20 -5.92
N GLY A 139 -0.45 5.82 -7.11
CA GLY A 139 -1.27 5.84 -8.33
C GLY A 139 -2.43 4.85 -8.28
N LEU A 140 -2.25 3.69 -7.63
CA LEU A 140 -3.32 2.74 -7.38
C LEU A 140 -4.41 3.34 -6.49
N GLN A 141 -4.03 4.03 -5.41
CA GLN A 141 -4.97 4.70 -4.52
C GLN A 141 -5.72 5.83 -5.24
N GLU A 142 -5.00 6.68 -5.98
CA GLU A 142 -5.59 7.78 -6.73
C GLU A 142 -6.61 7.25 -7.75
N THR A 143 -6.27 6.19 -8.49
CA THR A 143 -7.17 5.55 -9.46
C THR A 143 -8.44 5.05 -8.80
N LEU A 144 -8.32 4.39 -7.64
CA LEU A 144 -9.46 3.89 -6.88
C LEU A 144 -10.33 5.01 -6.33
N ILE A 145 -9.72 6.04 -5.73
CA ILE A 145 -10.44 7.19 -5.18
C ILE A 145 -11.22 7.92 -6.27
N ARG A 146 -10.58 8.21 -7.42
CA ARG A 146 -11.27 8.83 -8.58
C ARG A 146 -12.43 7.98 -9.10
N ALA A 147 -12.33 6.65 -9.01
CA ALA A 147 -13.40 5.76 -9.45
C ALA A 147 -14.57 5.69 -8.46
N ILE A 148 -14.32 5.86 -7.15
CA ILE A 148 -15.37 5.95 -6.11
C ILE A 148 -16.01 7.34 -6.09
N GLU A 149 -15.18 8.39 -6.20
CA GLU A 149 -15.57 9.80 -6.11
C GLU A 149 -15.07 10.60 -7.33
N PRO A 150 -15.75 10.51 -8.49
CA PRO A 150 -15.28 11.13 -9.74
C PRO A 150 -15.18 12.66 -9.71
N ASN A 151 -15.84 13.30 -8.75
CA ASN A 151 -15.90 14.76 -8.60
C ASN A 151 -14.96 15.28 -7.50
N MET A 152 -14.15 14.44 -6.87
CA MET A 152 -13.15 14.87 -5.91
C MET A 152 -11.99 15.54 -6.65
N GLU A 153 -11.73 16.82 -6.37
CA GLU A 153 -10.48 17.48 -6.77
C GLU A 153 -9.36 16.98 -5.84
N ILE A 154 -8.35 16.33 -6.44
CA ILE A 154 -7.17 15.77 -5.76
C ILE A 154 -5.96 16.66 -6.09
#